data_AF-A0A9P9G6X4-F1
#
_entry.id   AF-A0A9P9G6X4-F1
#
_cell.length_a   1.000
_cell.length_b   1.000
_cell.length_c   1.000
_cell.angle_alpha   90.00
_cell.angle_beta   90.00
_cell.angle_gamma   90.00
#
_symmetry.space_group_name_H-M   'P 1'
#
loop_
_entity.id
_entity.type
_entity.pdbx_description
1 polymer ?
#
loop_
_entity_poly.entity_id
_entity_poly.type
_entity_poly.pdbx_seq_one_letter_code
_entity_poly.pdbx_strand_id
1 'polypeptide(L)'
;VSVYAYYFEKDVNLEHVCGVGAGHRHDWEHVVVWVQNDEAKYVATSAHGKYHVYPAEDVRWEDTHPKVVYHREGAQTHSLRFASEGDDNIENHKGVWFYSYLVSYFGFPSAELRHSMLYNDWGSATIDFYDGRFATALEDAKGGKDIPLDTSVDNASSPGDPIGC
;
A
#
# COMPACT_ATOMS: atom_id res chain seq x y z
N VAL A 1 -2.34 -9.56 9.84
CA VAL A 1 -2.41 -8.69 8.63
C VAL A 1 -1.19 -7.81 8.61
N SER A 2 -0.64 -7.51 7.44
CA SER A 2 0.46 -6.56 7.26
C SER A 2 0.03 -5.49 6.26
N VAL A 3 0.21 -4.22 6.61
CA VAL A 3 -0.08 -3.09 5.73
C VAL A 3 1.22 -2.37 5.42
N TYR A 4 1.52 -2.24 4.14
CA TYR A 4 2.68 -1.53 3.60
C TYR A 4 2.19 -0.28 2.90
N ALA A 5 2.83 0.85 3.15
CA ALA A 5 2.48 2.11 2.52
C ALA A 5 3.69 2.70 1.79
N TYR A 6 3.44 3.26 0.62
CA TYR A 6 4.41 3.93 -0.23
C TYR A 6 4.00 5.37 -0.43
N TYR A 7 4.94 6.28 -0.22
CA TYR A 7 4.76 7.70 -0.46
C TYR A 7 5.45 8.11 -1.77
N PHE A 8 4.74 8.89 -2.58
CA PHE A 8 5.32 9.55 -3.74
C PHE A 8 5.13 11.07 -3.63
N GLU A 9 6.13 11.83 -4.08
CA GLU A 9 6.12 13.29 -3.96
C GLU A 9 4.99 13.96 -4.75
N LYS A 10 4.62 13.34 -5.88
CA LYS A 10 3.60 13.80 -6.81
C LYS A 10 2.92 12.61 -7.46
N ASP A 11 1.63 12.78 -7.75
CA ASP A 11 0.89 11.94 -8.67
C ASP A 11 0.46 12.81 -9.85
N VAL A 12 1.10 12.63 -11.00
CA VAL A 12 0.88 13.48 -12.19
C VAL A 12 0.50 12.61 -13.38
N ASN A 13 -0.66 12.92 -13.95
CA ASN A 13 -1.17 12.27 -15.14
C ASN A 13 -0.46 12.79 -16.41
N LEU A 14 -0.39 14.13 -16.55
CA LEU A 14 0.22 14.82 -17.69
C LEU A 14 1.23 15.86 -17.18
N GLU A 15 2.50 15.66 -17.51
CA GLU A 15 3.54 16.63 -17.18
C GLU A 15 3.25 17.97 -17.87
N HIS A 16 3.47 19.07 -17.14
CA HIS A 16 3.32 20.44 -17.62
C HIS A 16 1.87 20.88 -17.98
N VAL A 17 0.87 20.11 -17.58
CA VAL A 17 -0.55 20.51 -17.68
C VAL A 17 -1.06 20.92 -16.29
N CYS A 18 -1.89 21.96 -16.22
CA CYS A 18 -2.51 22.45 -14.99
C CYS A 18 -4.03 22.33 -15.09
N GLY A 19 -4.70 21.87 -14.03
CA GLY A 19 -6.17 21.80 -13.99
C GLY A 19 -6.71 20.50 -13.40
N VAL A 20 -8.03 20.35 -13.42
CA VAL A 20 -8.71 19.11 -13.00
C VAL A 20 -8.22 17.95 -13.87
N GLY A 21 -7.69 16.90 -13.25
CA GLY A 21 -7.14 15.73 -13.95
C GLY A 21 -5.65 15.83 -14.33
N ALA A 22 -4.96 16.93 -13.99
CA ALA A 22 -3.51 17.06 -14.20
C ALA A 22 -2.68 16.26 -13.19
N GLY A 23 -3.19 16.08 -11.96
CA GLY A 23 -2.52 15.40 -10.87
C GLY A 23 -2.64 16.14 -9.54
N HIS A 24 -1.94 15.67 -8.51
CA HIS A 24 -1.83 16.29 -7.19
C HIS A 24 -0.42 16.15 -6.60
N ARG A 25 -0.10 17.06 -5.68
CA ARG A 25 1.08 16.93 -4.81
C ARG A 25 0.75 15.88 -3.75
N HIS A 26 1.74 15.04 -3.44
CA HIS A 26 1.63 13.86 -2.58
C HIS A 26 0.82 12.73 -3.20
N ASP A 27 1.24 11.51 -2.93
CA ASP A 27 0.51 10.29 -3.21
C ASP A 27 0.83 9.26 -2.13
N TRP A 28 -0.18 8.49 -1.74
CA TRP A 28 -0.07 7.43 -0.75
C TRP A 28 -0.77 6.20 -1.27
N GLU A 29 0.01 5.15 -1.52
CA GLU A 29 -0.50 3.88 -2.00
C GLU A 29 -0.13 2.75 -1.05
N HIS A 30 -0.99 1.75 -0.95
CA HIS A 30 -0.99 0.73 0.08
C HIS A 30 -1.06 -0.68 -0.52
N VAL A 31 -0.32 -1.59 0.10
CA VAL A 31 -0.44 -3.03 -0.11
C VAL A 31 -0.83 -3.67 1.22
N VAL A 32 -1.88 -4.48 1.23
CA VAL A 32 -2.33 -5.23 2.41
C VAL A 32 -2.13 -6.71 2.14
N VAL A 33 -1.41 -7.40 3.02
CA VAL A 33 -1.22 -8.85 2.96
C VAL A 33 -1.96 -9.50 4.12
N TRP A 34 -2.93 -10.33 3.78
CA TRP A 34 -3.73 -11.10 4.74
C TRP A 34 -3.08 -12.47 4.93
N VAL A 35 -2.53 -12.69 6.12
CA VAL A 35 -1.79 -13.90 6.49
C VAL A 35 -2.60 -14.71 7.50
N GLN A 36 -2.66 -16.02 7.30
CA GLN A 36 -3.25 -16.99 8.22
C GLN A 36 -2.35 -18.22 8.29
N ASN A 37 -2.00 -18.66 9.51
CA ASN A 37 -1.11 -19.80 9.75
C ASN A 37 0.22 -19.68 8.99
N ASP A 38 0.86 -18.50 9.10
CA ASP A 38 2.14 -18.17 8.43
C ASP A 38 2.12 -18.24 6.90
N GLU A 39 0.93 -18.25 6.29
CA GLU A 39 0.74 -18.27 4.84
C GLU A 39 -0.12 -17.10 4.36
N ALA A 40 0.32 -16.43 3.29
CA ALA A 40 -0.50 -15.41 2.64
C ALA A 40 -1.74 -16.05 2.01
N LYS A 41 -2.92 -15.49 2.31
CA LYS A 41 -4.22 -15.95 1.78
C LYS A 41 -4.81 -14.97 0.77
N TYR A 42 -4.64 -13.68 1.00
CA TYR A 42 -5.09 -12.62 0.11
C TYR A 42 -4.09 -11.48 0.09
N VAL A 43 -4.04 -10.79 -1.04
CA VAL A 43 -3.32 -9.51 -1.16
C VAL A 43 -4.29 -8.47 -1.71
N ALA A 44 -4.21 -7.26 -1.17
CA ALA A 44 -4.94 -6.11 -1.67
C ALA A 44 -3.97 -4.99 -2.07
N THR A 45 -4.30 -4.29 -3.14
CA THR A 45 -3.60 -3.06 -3.57
C THR A 45 -4.59 -1.91 -3.62
N SER A 46 -4.20 -0.73 -3.13
CA SER A 46 -5.03 0.46 -3.29
C SER A 46 -4.96 1.02 -4.71
N ALA A 47 -6.09 1.52 -5.17
CA ALA A 47 -6.23 2.26 -6.41
C ALA A 47 -7.37 3.27 -6.28
N HIS A 48 -7.03 4.56 -6.34
CA HIS A 48 -7.99 5.67 -6.36
C HIS A 48 -9.04 5.61 -5.23
N GLY A 49 -8.60 5.31 -4.01
CA GLY A 49 -9.45 5.25 -2.82
C GLY A 49 -10.28 3.97 -2.67
N LYS A 50 -10.00 2.94 -3.48
CA LYS A 50 -10.56 1.59 -3.36
C LYS A 50 -9.44 0.57 -3.23
N TYR A 51 -9.81 -0.68 -2.95
CA TYR A 51 -8.89 -1.81 -2.93
C TYR A 51 -9.26 -2.86 -3.99
N HIS A 52 -8.25 -3.34 -4.70
CA HIS A 52 -8.33 -4.54 -5.51
C HIS A 52 -7.78 -5.73 -4.72
N VAL A 53 -8.63 -6.72 -4.44
CA VAL A 53 -8.32 -7.85 -3.54
C VAL A 53 -8.31 -9.16 -4.32
N TYR A 54 -7.19 -9.87 -4.29
CA TYR A 54 -7.01 -11.15 -4.97
C TYR A 54 -6.59 -12.26 -3.99
N PRO A 55 -7.05 -13.51 -4.18
CA PRO A 55 -6.44 -14.68 -3.56
C PRO A 55 -4.94 -14.70 -3.81
N ALA A 56 -4.15 -15.14 -2.82
CA ALA A 56 -2.69 -15.17 -2.94
C ALA A 56 -2.21 -16.04 -4.12
N GLU A 57 -2.97 -17.08 -4.48
CA GLU A 57 -2.71 -17.96 -5.63
C GLU A 57 -2.83 -17.25 -7.00
N ASP A 58 -3.59 -16.15 -7.06
CA ASP A 58 -3.76 -15.33 -8.28
C ASP A 58 -2.72 -14.20 -8.37
N VAL A 59 -1.86 -14.06 -7.37
CA VAL A 59 -0.83 -13.02 -7.28
C VAL A 59 0.52 -13.60 -7.70
N ARG A 60 1.33 -12.81 -8.41
CA ARG A 60 2.72 -13.16 -8.71
C ARG A 60 3.62 -12.84 -7.53
N TRP A 61 4.59 -13.70 -7.23
CA TRP A 61 5.47 -13.57 -6.07
C TRP A 61 6.96 -13.66 -6.43
N GLU A 62 7.79 -13.05 -5.60
CA GLU A 62 9.20 -13.40 -5.44
C GLU A 62 9.38 -13.91 -4.00
N ASP A 63 9.60 -15.21 -3.85
CA ASP A 63 9.55 -15.92 -2.57
C ASP A 63 8.27 -15.58 -1.79
N THR A 64 8.39 -14.82 -0.70
CA THR A 64 7.27 -14.40 0.18
C THR A 64 6.75 -12.99 -0.13
N HIS A 65 7.21 -12.36 -1.22
CA HIS A 65 6.90 -10.96 -1.53
C HIS A 65 5.97 -10.85 -2.74
N PRO A 66 4.78 -10.22 -2.61
CA PRO A 66 3.88 -10.05 -3.74
C PRO A 66 4.47 -9.00 -4.69
N LYS A 67 4.46 -9.30 -5.99
CA LYS A 67 4.91 -8.38 -7.03
C LYS A 67 3.81 -7.36 -7.34
N VAL A 68 4.07 -6.11 -6.98
CA VAL A 68 3.18 -4.96 -7.21
C VAL A 68 3.88 -3.91 -8.07
N VAL A 69 3.11 -3.23 -8.91
CA VAL A 69 3.61 -2.19 -9.81
C VAL A 69 2.89 -0.89 -9.51
N TYR A 70 3.65 0.16 -9.24
CA TYR A 70 3.15 1.53 -9.30
C TYR A 70 3.10 1.96 -10.75
N HIS A 71 1.90 2.19 -11.28
CA HIS A 71 1.70 2.46 -12.70
C HIS A 71 0.69 3.58 -12.91
N ARG A 72 0.77 4.21 -14.08
CA ARG A 72 -0.29 5.08 -14.58
C ARG A 72 -1.25 4.28 -15.45
N GLU A 73 -2.55 4.30 -15.14
CA GLU A 73 -3.57 3.67 -15.98
C GLU A 73 -4.15 4.66 -16.99
N GLY A 74 -3.70 4.61 -18.24
CA GLY A 74 -4.25 5.44 -19.32
C GLY A 74 -4.14 6.94 -19.02
N ALA A 75 -5.30 7.61 -18.94
CA ALA A 75 -5.41 9.04 -18.62
C ALA A 75 -5.83 9.31 -17.16
N GLN A 76 -5.72 8.31 -16.28
CA GLN A 76 -5.88 8.49 -14.84
C GLN A 76 -4.54 8.83 -14.18
N THR A 77 -4.61 9.19 -12.91
CA THR A 77 -3.43 9.36 -12.06
C THR A 77 -2.87 7.97 -11.69
N HIS A 78 -1.80 7.87 -10.91
CA HIS A 78 -1.16 6.59 -10.61
C HIS A 78 -1.99 5.74 -9.65
N SER A 79 -1.72 4.44 -9.66
CA SER A 79 -2.21 3.48 -8.68
C SER A 79 -1.27 2.28 -8.55
N LEU A 80 -1.48 1.47 -7.52
CA LEU A 80 -0.87 0.15 -7.44
C LEU A 80 -1.75 -0.89 -8.13
N ARG A 81 -1.10 -1.78 -8.86
CA ARG A 81 -1.71 -3.03 -9.36
C ARG A 81 -0.82 -4.23 -9.10
N PHE A 82 -1.42 -5.40 -9.24
CA PHE A 82 -0.67 -6.65 -9.32
C PHE A 82 0.15 -6.71 -10.61
N ALA A 83 1.35 -7.27 -10.51
CA ALA A 83 2.21 -7.50 -11.66
C ALA A 83 1.59 -8.53 -12.63
N SER A 84 1.90 -8.36 -13.90
CA SER A 84 1.68 -9.30 -15.00
C SER A 84 3.01 -9.92 -15.42
N GLU A 85 2.99 -10.88 -16.35
CA GLU A 85 4.23 -11.44 -16.91
C GLU A 85 5.08 -10.38 -17.65
N GLY A 86 4.42 -9.40 -18.29
CA GLY A 86 5.10 -8.35 -19.04
C GLY A 86 5.95 -7.44 -18.16
N ASP A 87 5.64 -7.35 -16.86
CA ASP A 87 6.37 -6.50 -15.91
C ASP A 87 7.75 -7.07 -15.53
N ASP A 88 8.08 -8.29 -15.94
CA ASP A 88 9.46 -8.79 -15.86
C ASP A 88 10.40 -8.05 -16.85
N ASN A 89 9.84 -7.30 -17.82
CA ASN A 89 10.58 -6.29 -18.57
C ASN A 89 10.62 -4.97 -17.79
N ILE A 90 11.53 -4.91 -16.82
CA ILE A 90 11.52 -3.89 -15.77
C ILE A 90 11.85 -2.49 -16.33
N GLU A 91 10.94 -1.54 -16.11
CA GLU A 91 11.04 -0.18 -16.66
C GLU A 91 11.75 0.83 -15.72
N ASN A 92 11.93 0.48 -14.44
CA ASN A 92 12.53 1.41 -13.47
C ASN A 92 14.04 1.59 -13.71
N HIS A 93 14.59 2.71 -13.23
CA HIS A 93 15.99 3.09 -13.43
C HIS A 93 17.04 2.08 -12.91
N LYS A 94 16.65 1.16 -12.02
CA LYS A 94 17.54 0.13 -11.47
C LYS A 94 17.54 -1.14 -12.33
N GLY A 95 16.55 -1.32 -13.21
CA GLY A 95 16.39 -2.52 -14.03
C GLY A 95 16.14 -3.80 -13.21
N VAL A 96 15.69 -3.69 -11.96
CA VAL A 96 15.42 -4.81 -11.05
C VAL A 96 14.11 -4.60 -10.28
N TRP A 97 13.48 -5.70 -9.87
CA TRP A 97 12.50 -5.66 -8.78
C TRP A 97 13.27 -5.21 -7.53
N PHE A 98 12.77 -4.20 -6.82
CA PHE A 98 13.49 -3.67 -5.67
C PHE A 98 12.62 -3.62 -4.44
N TYR A 99 13.26 -3.89 -3.32
CA TYR A 99 12.70 -3.72 -1.98
C TYR A 99 13.03 -2.31 -1.50
N SER A 100 12.02 -1.56 -1.05
CA SER A 100 12.26 -0.31 -0.35
C SER A 100 12.82 -0.60 1.06
N TYR A 101 13.54 0.37 1.62
CA TYR A 101 13.82 0.34 3.05
C TYR A 101 12.51 0.44 3.82
N LEU A 102 12.33 -0.44 4.81
CA LEU A 102 11.10 -0.53 5.60
C LEU A 102 11.27 0.18 6.94
N VAL A 103 10.29 1.02 7.28
CA VAL A 103 10.11 1.57 8.63
C VAL A 103 8.79 1.02 9.15
N SER A 104 8.82 0.25 10.24
CA SER A 104 7.59 -0.26 10.84
C SER A 104 6.85 0.84 11.61
N TYR A 105 5.58 0.59 11.93
CA TYR A 105 4.77 1.53 12.70
C TYR A 105 5.37 1.88 14.07
N PHE A 106 6.05 0.94 14.76
CA PHE A 106 6.80 1.24 16.00
C PHE A 106 8.28 1.56 15.78
N GLY A 107 8.80 1.42 14.55
CA GLY A 107 10.19 1.69 14.18
C GLY A 107 10.49 3.14 13.78
N PHE A 108 9.53 4.06 13.93
CA PHE A 108 9.77 5.49 13.65
C PHE A 108 10.81 6.08 14.63
N PRO A 109 11.66 7.03 14.18
CA PRO A 109 12.64 7.69 15.04
C PRO A 109 12.06 8.33 16.32
N SER A 110 10.81 8.78 16.28
CA SER A 110 10.08 9.26 17.45
C SER A 110 8.57 9.10 17.24
N ALA A 111 7.83 9.00 18.35
CA ALA A 111 6.37 8.96 18.33
C ALA A 111 5.80 10.27 17.78
N GLU A 112 6.45 11.40 18.05
CA GLU A 112 6.10 12.71 17.54
C GLU A 112 6.23 12.78 16.02
N LEU A 113 7.33 12.26 15.45
CA LEU A 113 7.51 12.23 13.99
C LEU A 113 6.46 11.34 13.32
N ARG A 114 6.19 10.16 13.88
CA ARG A 114 5.11 9.29 13.41
C ARG A 114 3.77 10.01 13.44
N HIS A 115 3.44 10.65 14.56
CA HIS A 115 2.20 11.41 14.71
C HIS A 115 2.11 12.55 13.69
N SER A 116 3.16 13.37 13.54
CA SER A 116 3.18 14.45 12.55
C SER A 116 2.96 13.94 11.13
N MET A 117 3.56 12.80 10.76
CA MET A 117 3.38 12.21 9.43
C MET A 117 1.96 11.65 9.23
N LEU A 118 1.41 10.92 10.20
CA LEU A 118 0.06 10.34 10.12
C LEU A 118 -1.05 11.39 10.06
N TYR A 119 -0.89 12.52 10.75
CA TYR A 119 -1.92 13.55 10.89
C TYR A 119 -1.64 14.81 10.07
N ASN A 120 -0.63 14.80 9.20
CA ASN A 120 -0.35 15.89 8.27
C ASN A 120 -1.47 16.02 7.20
N ASP A 121 -1.69 17.25 6.73
CA ASP A 121 -2.53 17.50 5.56
C ASP A 121 -1.77 17.12 4.28
N TRP A 122 -2.12 15.96 3.73
CA TRP A 122 -1.57 15.43 2.48
C TRP A 122 -2.35 15.88 1.23
N GLY A 123 -3.26 16.84 1.37
CA GLY A 123 -4.10 17.33 0.29
C GLY A 123 -5.06 16.25 -0.21
N SER A 124 -4.88 15.81 -1.45
CA SER A 124 -5.74 14.77 -2.07
C SER A 124 -5.31 13.34 -1.72
N ALA A 125 -4.08 13.14 -1.27
CA ALA A 125 -3.59 11.83 -0.86
C ALA A 125 -4.10 11.47 0.54
N THR A 126 -4.37 10.19 0.76
CA THR A 126 -4.89 9.69 2.04
C THR A 126 -3.99 8.59 2.57
N ILE A 127 -3.54 8.72 3.81
CA ILE A 127 -2.90 7.62 4.54
C ILE A 127 -4.00 6.70 5.07
N ASP A 128 -3.91 5.40 4.83
CA ASP A 128 -4.94 4.45 5.26
C ASP A 128 -4.66 3.86 6.65
N PHE A 129 -3.44 3.98 7.18
CA PHE A 129 -3.01 3.38 8.44
C PHE A 129 -2.92 4.36 9.62
N TYR A 130 -3.56 5.54 9.54
CA TYR A 130 -3.76 6.38 10.73
C TYR A 130 -5.00 5.95 11.51
N ASP A 131 -5.01 6.21 12.82
CA ASP A 131 -5.97 5.64 13.77
C ASP A 131 -7.44 5.89 13.40
N GLY A 132 -7.77 7.04 12.81
CA GLY A 132 -9.15 7.40 12.45
C GLY A 132 -9.69 6.71 11.20
N ARG A 133 -8.85 6.02 10.43
CA ARG A 133 -9.22 5.37 9.16
C ARG A 133 -8.85 3.89 9.09
N PHE A 134 -7.89 3.45 9.89
CA PHE A 134 -7.29 2.13 9.76
C PHE A 134 -8.31 0.98 9.77
N ALA A 135 -9.27 0.99 10.69
CA ALA A 135 -10.33 -0.02 10.72
C ALA A 135 -11.14 -0.06 9.42
N THR A 136 -11.56 1.11 8.91
CA THR A 136 -12.30 1.21 7.64
C THR A 136 -11.44 0.76 6.45
N ALA A 137 -10.18 1.16 6.40
CA ALA A 137 -9.28 0.75 5.32
C ALA A 137 -9.05 -0.77 5.33
N LEU A 138 -8.97 -1.40 6.50
CA LEU A 138 -8.89 -2.86 6.60
C LEU A 138 -10.17 -3.54 6.10
N GLU A 139 -11.37 -3.01 6.39
CA GLU A 139 -12.61 -3.54 5.82
C GLU A 139 -12.66 -3.37 4.30
N ASP A 140 -12.27 -2.20 3.79
CA ASP A 140 -12.19 -1.96 2.35
C ASP A 140 -11.20 -2.94 1.69
N ALA A 141 -10.06 -3.18 2.34
CA ALA A 141 -9.03 -4.12 1.89
C ALA A 141 -9.41 -5.61 2.06
N LYS A 142 -10.48 -5.93 2.78
CA LYS A 142 -11.10 -7.27 2.69
C LYS A 142 -11.88 -7.43 1.40
N GLY A 143 -12.47 -6.35 0.86
CA GLY A 143 -13.24 -6.40 -0.38
C GLY A 143 -14.38 -7.42 -0.38
N GLY A 144 -14.99 -7.67 0.79
CA GLY A 144 -16.05 -8.66 0.97
C GLY A 144 -15.60 -10.12 0.98
N LYS A 145 -14.28 -10.41 1.02
CA LYS A 145 -13.75 -11.77 1.20
C LYS A 145 -13.97 -12.25 2.64
N ASP A 146 -14.08 -13.56 2.81
CA ASP A 146 -14.23 -14.20 4.12
C ASP A 146 -12.87 -14.26 4.85
N ILE A 147 -12.47 -13.12 5.41
CA ILE A 147 -11.23 -12.96 6.17
C ILE A 147 -11.60 -12.79 7.65
N PRO A 148 -11.28 -13.79 8.51
CA PRO A 148 -11.74 -13.83 9.90
C PRO A 148 -10.88 -12.95 10.82
N LEU A 149 -10.71 -11.67 10.47
CA LEU A 149 -10.12 -10.64 11.33
C LEU A 149 -11.22 -9.66 11.71
N ASP A 150 -11.41 -9.39 13.01
CA ASP A 150 -12.18 -8.23 13.45
C ASP A 150 -11.29 -6.98 13.33
N THR A 151 -11.65 -6.07 12.43
CA THR A 151 -10.85 -4.85 12.13
C THR A 151 -11.14 -3.71 13.10
N SER A 152 -12.17 -3.86 13.95
CA SER A 152 -12.56 -2.84 14.94
C SER A 152 -11.79 -2.97 16.25
N VAL A 153 -11.00 -4.03 16.41
CA VAL A 153 -10.24 -4.32 17.62
C VAL A 153 -8.75 -4.32 17.33
N ASP A 154 -8.00 -3.59 18.15
CA ASP A 154 -6.55 -3.73 18.24
C ASP A 154 -6.24 -4.70 19.39
N ASN A 155 -5.52 -5.78 19.11
CA ASN A 155 -5.15 -6.77 20.12
C ASN A 155 -3.63 -6.78 20.34
N ALA A 156 -3.21 -7.22 21.51
CA ALA A 156 -1.80 -7.21 21.95
C ALA A 156 -0.86 -8.10 21.07
N SER A 157 -1.36 -8.73 20.03
CA SER A 157 -0.62 -9.60 19.12
C SER A 157 -0.16 -8.90 17.84
N SER A 158 -0.40 -7.59 17.68
CA SER A 158 0.06 -6.81 16.53
C SER A 158 1.59 -6.71 16.54
N PRO A 159 2.32 -7.37 15.60
CA PRO A 159 3.77 -7.38 15.59
C PRO A 159 4.26 -6.07 14.98
N GLY A 160 4.20 -4.97 15.73
CA GLY A 160 4.70 -3.70 15.20
C GLY A 160 6.22 -3.54 15.31
N ASP A 161 6.91 -4.55 15.87
CA ASP A 161 8.37 -4.72 15.76
C ASP A 161 8.69 -5.78 14.69
N PRO A 162 9.31 -5.40 13.56
CA PRO A 162 9.76 -6.37 12.57
C PRO A 162 10.87 -7.21 13.18
N ILE A 163 10.76 -8.54 13.04
CA ILE A 163 11.81 -9.47 13.46
C ILE A 163 13.03 -9.23 12.55
N GLY A 164 14.08 -8.59 13.08
CA GLY A 164 15.38 -8.50 12.40
C GLY A 164 16.00 -7.11 12.20
N CYS A 165 15.63 -6.10 12.99
CA CYS A 165 16.41 -4.87 13.12
C CYS A 165 17.25 -4.88 14.41
#